data_AF-A0A1G0SD77-F1
#
_entry.id   AF-A0A1G0SD77-F1
#
_cell.length_a   1.000
_cell.length_b   1.000
_cell.length_c   1.000
_cell.angle_alpha   90.00
_cell.angle_beta   90.00
_cell.angle_gamma   90.00
#
_symmetry.space_group_name_H-M   'P 1'
#
loop_
_entity.id
_entity.type
_entity.pdbx_description
1 polymer ?
#
loop_
_entity_poly.entity_id
_entity_poly.type
_entity_poly.pdbx_seq_one_letter_code
_entity_poly.pdbx_strand_id
1 'polypeptide(L)'
;MYKINLFALLLFTALLLSSCSEEKKETLVGQWEPVIRPYNLGSVLIFEDDSSFTQIKEARVNYTYKLVGDTLISTSFDGFTGKEIIDTAHVAISGDTLILVRGKVGDQQETVMKRYDSIYTNTKGIVGLWVWPHQSGKDAISEYHPGGKASVSVLIEKGQGNYFVNRDYLTVIMPGTTLRDIYFKLKGDSLFFPDKFAPFGNAFYRVTNEKD
;
A
#
# COMPACT_ATOMS: atom_id res chain seq x y z
N MET A 1 58.97 38.15 -20.99
CA MET A 1 58.10 37.07 -21.49
C MET A 1 57.77 36.13 -20.34
N TYR A 2 56.59 36.25 -19.74
CA TYR A 2 56.13 35.33 -18.69
C TYR A 2 55.41 34.13 -19.34
N LYS A 3 55.98 32.93 -19.21
CA LYS A 3 55.32 31.68 -19.59
C LYS A 3 54.29 31.34 -18.52
N ILE A 4 53.04 31.73 -18.73
CA ILE A 4 51.92 31.31 -17.88
C ILE A 4 51.70 29.81 -18.16
N ASN A 5 51.88 29.00 -17.11
CA ASN A 5 51.70 27.55 -17.15
C ASN A 5 50.21 27.25 -17.34
N LEU A 6 49.82 26.94 -18.58
CA LEU A 6 48.44 26.65 -19.00
C LEU A 6 47.80 25.48 -18.22
N PHE A 7 48.62 24.66 -17.55
CA PHE A 7 48.20 23.53 -16.73
C PHE A 7 47.56 23.93 -15.39
N ALA A 8 47.90 25.10 -14.84
CA ALA A 8 47.34 25.55 -13.56
C ALA A 8 45.91 26.11 -13.69
N LEU A 9 45.51 26.57 -14.88
CA LEU A 9 44.18 27.12 -15.13
C LEU A 9 43.10 26.03 -15.30
N LEU A 10 43.50 24.83 -15.75
CA LEU A 10 42.60 23.68 -15.93
C LEU A 10 42.29 22.92 -14.64
N LEU A 11 43.12 23.04 -13.61
CA LEU A 11 42.85 22.41 -12.31
C LEU A 11 41.85 23.21 -11.46
N PHE A 12 41.69 24.51 -11.73
CA PHE A 12 40.78 25.38 -10.97
C PHE A 12 39.32 25.31 -11.46
N THR A 13 39.09 24.91 -12.73
CA THR A 13 37.74 24.72 -13.27
C THR A 13 37.13 23.35 -12.93
N ALA A 14 37.94 22.35 -12.59
CA ALA A 14 37.45 21.01 -12.23
C ALA A 14 36.84 20.92 -10.80
N LEU A 15 37.14 21.88 -9.91
CA LEU A 15 36.61 21.91 -8.54
C LEU A 15 35.24 22.60 -8.41
N LEU A 16 34.79 23.33 -9.43
CA LEU A 16 33.48 23.99 -9.45
C LEU A 16 32.35 23.11 -10.00
N LEU A 17 32.66 21.91 -10.50
CA LEU A 17 31.68 20.85 -10.76
C LEU A 17 31.51 19.95 -9.53
N SER A 18 31.62 20.54 -8.33
CA SER A 18 31.04 19.93 -7.13
C SER A 18 29.55 19.84 -7.40
N SER A 19 29.12 18.66 -7.83
CA SER A 19 27.74 18.28 -8.04
C SER A 19 26.90 18.84 -6.91
N CYS A 20 26.07 19.83 -7.22
CA CYS A 20 24.83 20.01 -6.50
C CYS A 20 24.07 18.71 -6.72
N SER A 21 24.29 17.69 -5.88
CA SER A 21 23.25 16.71 -5.69
C SER A 21 22.12 17.54 -5.11
N GLU A 22 21.12 17.85 -5.93
CA GLU A 22 19.83 18.29 -5.42
C GLU A 22 19.46 17.23 -4.39
N GLU A 23 19.65 17.56 -3.11
CA GLU A 23 19.18 16.76 -2.01
C GLU A 23 17.69 16.66 -2.27
N LYS A 24 17.25 15.49 -2.74
CA LYS A 24 15.88 15.27 -3.17
C LYS A 24 15.02 15.57 -1.95
N LYS A 25 14.44 16.77 -1.93
CA LYS A 25 13.67 17.25 -0.79
C LYS A 25 12.60 16.23 -0.52
N GLU A 26 12.66 15.60 0.64
CA GLU A 26 11.72 14.55 1.00
C GLU A 26 10.30 15.14 0.91
N THR A 27 9.46 14.53 0.08
CA THR A 27 8.10 15.02 -0.17
C THR A 27 7.08 14.15 0.54
N LEU A 28 6.06 14.79 1.12
CA LEU A 28 4.94 14.07 1.73
C LEU A 28 4.05 13.41 0.65
N VAL A 29 4.07 13.93 -0.58
CA VAL A 29 3.24 13.44 -1.70
C VAL A 29 3.48 11.94 -1.93
N GLY A 30 2.40 11.16 -1.97
CA GLY A 30 2.41 9.72 -2.19
C GLY A 30 1.40 8.97 -1.31
N GLN A 31 1.35 7.66 -1.49
CA GLN A 31 0.58 6.73 -0.67
C GLN A 31 1.43 6.21 0.48
N TRP A 32 0.85 6.21 1.68
CA TRP A 32 1.48 5.80 2.92
C TRP A 32 0.64 4.75 3.63
N GLU A 33 1.24 3.61 3.91
CA GLU A 33 0.60 2.51 4.63
C GLU A 33 1.08 2.43 6.06
N PRO A 34 0.20 2.05 7.01
CA PRO A 34 0.59 1.97 8.41
C PRO A 34 1.58 0.83 8.62
N VAL A 35 2.64 1.08 9.40
CA VAL A 35 3.64 0.07 9.74
C VAL A 35 3.04 -1.07 10.56
N ILE A 36 2.05 -0.78 11.39
CA ILE A 36 1.34 -1.74 12.24
C ILE A 36 -0.16 -1.67 11.92
N ARG A 37 -0.80 -2.84 11.75
CA ARG A 37 -2.24 -2.98 11.55
C ARG A 37 -2.87 -3.83 12.67
N PRO A 38 -3.18 -3.24 13.84
CA PRO A 38 -3.84 -3.99 14.91
C PRO A 38 -5.15 -4.59 14.40
N TYR A 39 -5.35 -5.89 14.60
CA TYR A 39 -6.53 -6.60 14.11
C TYR A 39 -6.76 -6.48 12.59
N ASN A 40 -5.68 -6.35 11.82
CA ASN A 40 -5.72 -6.14 10.37
C ASN A 40 -6.39 -4.81 9.96
N LEU A 41 -6.63 -3.89 10.90
CA LEU A 41 -7.21 -2.58 10.64
C LEU A 41 -6.12 -1.53 10.46
N GLY A 42 -6.29 -0.67 9.46
CA GLY A 42 -5.32 0.37 9.13
C GLY A 42 -5.95 1.58 8.47
N SER A 43 -5.19 2.67 8.42
CA SER A 43 -5.52 3.83 7.61
C SER A 43 -4.41 4.06 6.58
N VAL A 44 -4.75 3.94 5.30
CA VAL A 44 -3.88 4.38 4.21
C VAL A 44 -4.07 5.87 4.05
N LEU A 45 -2.96 6.60 3.94
CA LEU A 45 -2.95 8.05 3.73
C LEU A 45 -2.43 8.32 2.33
N ILE A 46 -3.12 9.15 1.57
CA ILE A 46 -2.70 9.55 0.23
C ILE A 46 -2.64 11.07 0.21
N PHE A 47 -1.44 11.60 -0.02
CA PHE A 47 -1.19 13.02 -0.20
C PHE A 47 -0.88 13.27 -1.67
N GLU A 48 -1.72 14.04 -2.35
CA GLU A 48 -1.53 14.35 -3.77
C GLU A 48 -0.72 15.65 -3.94
N ASP A 49 -0.23 15.90 -5.15
CA ASP A 49 0.56 17.09 -5.49
C ASP A 49 -0.28 18.39 -5.47
N ASP A 50 -1.58 18.28 -5.76
CA ASP A 50 -2.56 19.37 -5.74
C ASP A 50 -3.04 19.77 -4.33
N SER A 51 -2.38 19.27 -3.28
CA SER A 51 -2.74 19.46 -1.87
C SER A 51 -4.03 18.76 -1.44
N SER A 52 -4.60 17.87 -2.27
CA SER A 52 -5.69 17.01 -1.84
C SER A 52 -5.19 15.86 -0.97
N PHE A 53 -6.04 15.44 -0.04
CA PHE A 53 -5.76 14.38 0.93
C PHE A 53 -6.87 13.34 0.90
N THR A 54 -6.49 12.08 0.87
CA THR A 54 -7.42 10.96 1.04
C THR A 54 -6.97 10.08 2.20
N GLN A 55 -7.90 9.78 3.12
CA GLN A 55 -7.73 8.75 4.14
C GLN A 55 -8.64 7.57 3.81
N ILE A 56 -8.06 6.38 3.70
CA ILE A 56 -8.79 5.13 3.50
C ILE A 56 -8.67 4.30 4.76
N LYS A 57 -9.78 4.05 5.45
CA LYS A 57 -9.84 3.06 6.54
C LYS A 57 -10.24 1.72 5.93
N GLU A 58 -9.44 0.71 6.16
CA GLU A 58 -9.66 -0.63 5.61
C GLU A 58 -9.27 -1.71 6.62
N ALA A 59 -9.92 -2.86 6.50
CA ALA A 59 -9.40 -4.12 7.01
C ALA A 59 -8.58 -4.76 5.89
N ARG A 60 -7.35 -5.20 6.16
CA ARG A 60 -6.49 -5.90 5.20
C ARG A 60 -5.74 -7.05 5.84
N VAL A 61 -5.89 -8.23 5.27
CA VAL A 61 -5.13 -9.43 5.63
C VAL A 61 -4.14 -9.72 4.52
N ASN A 62 -2.86 -9.82 4.86
CA ASN A 62 -1.82 -10.31 3.95
C ASN A 62 -1.57 -11.80 4.22
N TYR A 63 -1.37 -12.57 3.17
CA TYR A 63 -1.11 -14.00 3.25
C TYR A 63 -0.23 -14.44 2.08
N THR A 64 0.32 -15.64 2.19
CA THR A 64 0.95 -16.31 1.05
C THR A 64 0.02 -17.37 0.49
N TYR A 65 0.16 -17.69 -0.79
CA TYR A 65 -0.60 -18.73 -1.43
C TYR A 65 0.26 -19.57 -2.38
N LYS A 66 -0.19 -20.81 -2.60
CA LYS A 66 0.29 -21.67 -3.67
C LYS A 66 -0.87 -22.39 -4.33
N LEU A 67 -0.79 -22.59 -5.65
CA LEU A 67 -1.70 -23.44 -6.40
C LEU A 67 -1.05 -24.81 -6.62
N VAL A 68 -1.76 -25.87 -6.26
CA VAL A 68 -1.37 -27.27 -6.52
C VAL A 68 -2.54 -27.92 -7.25
N GLY A 69 -2.44 -28.04 -8.58
CA GLY A 69 -3.58 -28.44 -9.40
C GLY A 69 -4.71 -27.40 -9.32
N ASP A 70 -5.90 -27.85 -8.94
CA ASP A 70 -7.08 -27.01 -8.69
C ASP A 70 -7.20 -26.55 -7.23
N THR A 71 -6.22 -26.83 -6.38
CA THR A 71 -6.27 -26.49 -4.96
C THR A 71 -5.43 -25.25 -4.65
N LEU A 72 -6.07 -24.21 -4.11
CA LEU A 72 -5.42 -23.06 -3.48
C LEU A 72 -5.11 -23.39 -2.03
N ILE A 73 -3.85 -23.27 -1.64
CA ILE A 73 -3.41 -23.38 -0.25
C ILE A 73 -2.93 -21.99 0.17
N SER A 74 -3.61 -21.40 1.13
CA SER A 74 -3.31 -20.07 1.67
C SER A 74 -2.76 -20.21 3.08
N THR A 75 -1.72 -19.44 3.40
CA THR A 75 -1.09 -19.37 4.72
C THR A 75 -1.11 -17.94 5.21
N SER A 76 -1.80 -17.70 6.32
CA SER A 76 -1.88 -16.41 7.00
C SER A 76 -1.53 -16.58 8.49
N PHE A 77 -1.59 -15.49 9.24
CA PHE A 77 -1.36 -15.51 10.68
C PHE A 77 -2.51 -14.84 11.40
N ASP A 78 -2.95 -15.46 12.50
CA ASP A 78 -3.94 -14.88 13.39
C ASP A 78 -3.39 -13.60 14.01
N GLY A 79 -4.12 -12.49 13.87
CA GLY A 79 -3.65 -11.17 14.33
C GLY A 79 -3.57 -11.02 15.86
N PHE A 80 -4.15 -11.94 16.64
CA PHE A 80 -4.12 -11.89 18.11
C PHE A 80 -3.03 -12.79 18.70
N THR A 81 -2.94 -14.02 18.19
CA THR A 81 -2.08 -15.09 18.72
C THR A 81 -0.79 -15.25 17.93
N GLY A 82 -0.71 -14.67 16.73
CA GLY A 82 0.39 -14.88 15.79
C GLY A 82 0.47 -16.31 15.26
N LYS A 83 -0.54 -17.15 15.54
CA LYS A 83 -0.54 -18.55 15.11
C LYS A 83 -0.77 -18.62 13.60
N GLU A 84 -0.01 -19.49 12.95
CA GLU A 84 -0.22 -19.80 11.54
C GLU A 84 -1.61 -20.41 11.31
N ILE A 85 -2.29 -19.92 10.27
CA ILE A 85 -3.56 -20.42 9.77
C ILE A 85 -3.32 -20.91 8.34
N ILE A 86 -3.65 -22.17 8.07
CA ILE A 86 -3.62 -22.74 6.74
C ILE A 86 -5.06 -23.00 6.30
N ASP A 87 -5.44 -22.43 5.17
CA ASP A 87 -6.75 -22.60 4.53
C ASP A 87 -6.58 -23.24 3.15
N THR A 88 -7.55 -24.06 2.75
CA THR A 88 -7.55 -24.74 1.45
C THR A 88 -8.88 -24.54 0.74
N ALA A 89 -8.82 -24.20 -0.54
CA ALA A 89 -10.00 -24.06 -1.39
C ALA A 89 -9.80 -24.75 -2.73
N HIS A 90 -10.85 -25.37 -3.27
CA HIS A 90 -10.88 -25.72 -4.69
C HIS A 90 -11.11 -24.46 -5.51
N VAL A 91 -10.41 -24.37 -6.64
CA VAL A 91 -10.36 -23.22 -7.53
C VAL A 91 -10.92 -23.60 -8.88
N ALA A 92 -11.87 -22.81 -9.37
CA ALA A 92 -12.26 -22.81 -10.77
C ALA A 92 -12.14 -21.40 -11.34
N ILE A 93 -11.52 -21.28 -12.52
CA ILE A 93 -11.36 -20.00 -13.22
C ILE A 93 -11.98 -20.12 -14.60
N SER A 94 -12.91 -19.22 -14.90
CA SER A 94 -13.57 -19.13 -16.20
C SER A 94 -13.67 -17.67 -16.62
N GLY A 95 -12.79 -17.27 -17.56
CA GLY A 95 -12.63 -15.88 -17.98
C GLY A 95 -12.33 -14.96 -16.79
N ASP A 96 -13.20 -13.99 -16.57
CA ASP A 96 -13.12 -13.01 -15.48
C ASP A 96 -13.83 -13.45 -14.20
N THR A 97 -14.09 -14.74 -14.05
CA THR A 97 -14.70 -15.32 -12.84
C THR A 97 -13.73 -16.28 -12.17
N LEU A 98 -13.46 -16.04 -10.89
CA LEU A 98 -12.76 -16.94 -9.98
C LEU A 98 -13.76 -17.45 -8.96
N ILE A 99 -13.82 -18.78 -8.81
CA ILE A 99 -14.66 -19.44 -7.82
C ILE A 99 -13.76 -20.17 -6.84
N LEU A 100 -13.91 -19.86 -5.56
CA LEU A 100 -13.26 -20.58 -4.47
C LEU A 100 -14.32 -21.36 -3.68
N VAL A 101 -14.13 -22.67 -3.57
CA VAL A 101 -15.00 -23.54 -2.77
C VAL A 101 -14.22 -24.04 -1.56
N ARG A 102 -14.66 -23.65 -0.37
CA ARG A 102 -14.07 -24.02 0.92
C ARG A 102 -14.98 -24.95 1.70
N GLY A 103 -14.41 -25.66 2.68
CA GLY A 103 -15.16 -26.53 3.57
C GLY A 103 -15.31 -27.96 3.06
N LYS A 104 -16.02 -28.78 3.84
CA LYS A 104 -16.24 -30.20 3.53
C LYS A 104 -17.49 -30.35 2.66
N VAL A 105 -17.55 -31.46 1.92
CA VAL A 105 -18.76 -31.83 1.17
C VAL A 105 -19.97 -31.82 2.10
N GLY A 106 -21.01 -31.05 1.73
CA GLY A 106 -22.24 -30.84 2.53
C GLY A 106 -22.27 -29.57 3.39
N ASP A 107 -21.14 -28.87 3.54
CA ASP A 107 -21.01 -27.57 4.23
C ASP A 107 -20.04 -26.66 3.47
N GLN A 108 -20.16 -26.67 2.14
CA GLN A 108 -19.27 -25.92 1.28
C GLN A 108 -19.69 -24.46 1.23
N GLN A 109 -18.70 -23.57 1.34
CA GLN A 109 -18.88 -22.14 1.10
C GLN A 109 -18.24 -21.79 -0.23
N GLU A 110 -19.05 -21.25 -1.13
CA GLU A 110 -18.61 -20.74 -2.41
C GLU A 110 -18.38 -19.23 -2.34
N THR A 111 -17.21 -18.78 -2.78
CA THR A 111 -16.92 -17.37 -3.02
C THR A 111 -16.72 -17.15 -4.51
N VAL A 112 -17.66 -16.43 -5.12
CA VAL A 112 -17.57 -16.03 -6.52
C VAL A 112 -16.98 -14.63 -6.61
N MET A 113 -15.86 -14.51 -7.31
CA MET A 113 -15.15 -13.26 -7.49
C MET A 113 -15.12 -12.87 -8.97
N LYS A 114 -15.19 -11.57 -9.23
CA LYS A 114 -15.08 -10.98 -10.56
C LYS A 114 -13.77 -10.23 -10.68
N ARG A 115 -13.12 -10.31 -11.84
CA ARG A 115 -11.89 -9.55 -12.07
C ARG A 115 -12.20 -8.05 -11.96
N TYR A 116 -11.43 -7.34 -11.13
CA TYR A 116 -11.70 -5.94 -10.79
C TYR A 116 -10.97 -4.95 -11.70
N ASP A 117 -9.77 -5.29 -12.18
CA ASP A 117 -8.93 -4.38 -12.97
C ASP A 117 -8.73 -4.85 -14.42
N SER A 118 -8.89 -3.90 -15.34
CA SER A 118 -8.64 -3.99 -16.78
C SER A 118 -7.20 -4.34 -17.14
N ILE A 119 -6.21 -3.97 -16.31
CA ILE A 119 -4.78 -4.21 -16.58
C ILE A 119 -4.48 -5.72 -16.59
N TYR A 120 -5.26 -6.51 -15.84
CA TYR A 120 -5.09 -7.95 -15.70
C TYR A 120 -6.12 -8.79 -16.45
N THR A 121 -6.99 -8.17 -17.27
CA THR A 121 -8.05 -8.88 -18.04
C THR A 121 -7.51 -9.97 -18.96
N ASN A 122 -6.24 -9.89 -19.35
CA ASN A 122 -5.59 -10.90 -20.20
C ASN A 122 -4.66 -11.85 -19.44
N THR A 123 -4.58 -11.78 -18.11
CA THR A 123 -3.77 -12.73 -17.33
C THR A 123 -4.53 -14.03 -17.14
N LYS A 124 -3.92 -15.13 -17.60
CA LYS A 124 -4.44 -16.48 -17.34
C LYS A 124 -4.15 -16.86 -15.89
N GLY A 125 -5.13 -17.43 -15.20
CA GLY A 125 -4.99 -17.91 -13.84
C GLY A 125 -5.44 -16.91 -12.77
N ILE A 126 -5.00 -17.16 -11.53
CA ILE A 126 -5.49 -16.46 -10.32
C ILE A 126 -4.85 -15.08 -10.11
N VAL A 127 -3.69 -14.82 -10.71
CA VAL A 127 -2.96 -13.55 -10.52
C VAL A 127 -3.83 -12.37 -10.96
N GLY A 128 -3.81 -11.30 -10.18
CA GLY A 128 -4.56 -10.07 -10.39
C GLY A 128 -5.51 -9.72 -9.25
N LEU A 129 -6.36 -8.73 -9.52
CA LEU A 129 -7.33 -8.18 -8.57
C LEU A 129 -8.73 -8.75 -8.83
N TRP A 130 -9.38 -9.19 -7.77
CA TRP A 130 -10.70 -9.82 -7.80
C TRP A 130 -11.61 -9.20 -6.76
N VAL A 131 -12.80 -8.78 -7.16
CA VAL A 131 -13.84 -8.21 -6.30
C VAL A 131 -14.92 -9.25 -5.99
N TRP A 132 -15.42 -9.26 -4.76
CA TRP A 132 -16.50 -10.16 -4.34
C TRP A 132 -17.32 -9.59 -3.18
N PRO A 133 -18.60 -9.97 -3.04
CA PRO A 133 -19.45 -9.47 -1.97
C PRO A 133 -19.01 -10.06 -0.61
N HIS A 134 -18.59 -9.21 0.31
CA HIS A 134 -18.21 -9.61 1.66
C HIS A 134 -19.42 -9.62 2.60
N GLN A 135 -19.39 -10.50 3.61
CA GLN A 135 -20.46 -10.63 4.61
C GLN A 135 -20.76 -9.35 5.41
N SER A 136 -19.85 -8.36 5.40
CA SER A 136 -20.10 -7.04 5.98
C SER A 136 -21.06 -6.16 5.15
N GLY A 137 -21.50 -6.62 3.99
CA GLY A 137 -22.32 -5.85 3.04
C GLY A 137 -21.53 -4.86 2.19
N LYS A 138 -20.19 -4.91 2.23
CA LYS A 138 -19.28 -4.19 1.34
C LYS A 138 -18.61 -5.17 0.39
N ASP A 139 -18.02 -4.68 -0.69
CA ASP A 139 -17.16 -5.52 -1.52
C ASP A 139 -15.78 -5.70 -0.87
N ALA A 140 -15.26 -6.91 -0.95
CA ALA A 140 -13.87 -7.23 -0.68
C ALA A 140 -13.08 -7.29 -1.98
N ILE A 141 -11.81 -6.92 -1.91
CA ILE A 141 -10.85 -7.05 -3.00
C ILE A 141 -9.79 -8.07 -2.58
N SER A 142 -9.65 -9.14 -3.34
CA SER A 142 -8.55 -10.09 -3.25
C SER A 142 -7.50 -9.79 -4.32
N GLU A 143 -6.26 -9.63 -3.90
CA GLU A 143 -5.12 -9.42 -4.78
C GLU A 143 -4.19 -10.63 -4.72
N TYR A 144 -3.84 -11.19 -5.88
CA TYR A 144 -2.88 -12.28 -6.00
C TYR A 144 -1.71 -11.83 -6.86
N HIS A 145 -0.51 -11.83 -6.28
CA HIS A 145 0.73 -11.46 -6.97
C HIS A 145 1.42 -12.68 -7.58
N PRO A 146 2.23 -12.48 -8.64
CA PRO A 146 3.28 -13.44 -8.99
C PRO A 146 4.17 -13.71 -7.77
N GLY A 147 4.66 -14.94 -7.61
CA GLY A 147 5.51 -15.31 -6.48
C GLY A 147 4.79 -15.68 -5.18
N GLY A 148 3.45 -15.79 -5.21
CA GLY A 148 2.70 -16.41 -4.10
C GLY A 148 2.38 -15.48 -2.94
N LYS A 149 2.48 -14.16 -3.10
CA LYS A 149 1.95 -13.18 -2.13
C LYS A 149 0.52 -12.82 -2.49
N ALA A 150 -0.33 -12.62 -1.49
CA ALA A 150 -1.71 -12.21 -1.70
C ALA A 150 -2.22 -11.34 -0.55
N SER A 151 -3.30 -10.62 -0.82
CA SER A 151 -4.01 -9.85 0.20
C SER A 151 -5.52 -9.91 -0.03
N VAL A 152 -6.28 -9.72 1.05
CA VAL A 152 -7.72 -9.42 1.00
C VAL A 152 -7.93 -8.12 1.74
N SER A 153 -8.61 -7.17 1.12
CA SER A 153 -9.00 -5.89 1.75
C SER A 153 -10.50 -5.65 1.68
N VAL A 154 -11.02 -4.97 2.69
CA VAL A 154 -12.41 -4.48 2.75
C VAL A 154 -12.35 -3.01 3.13
N LEU A 155 -12.91 -2.16 2.26
CA LEU A 155 -13.06 -0.73 2.54
C LEU A 155 -14.09 -0.52 3.66
N ILE A 156 -13.69 0.16 4.73
CA ILE A 156 -14.57 0.54 5.84
C ILE A 156 -15.11 1.94 5.58
N GLU A 157 -14.20 2.88 5.33
CA GLU A 157 -14.53 4.29 5.17
C GLU A 157 -13.49 4.99 4.29
N LYS A 158 -13.93 5.96 3.50
CA LYS A 158 -13.06 6.85 2.74
C LYS A 158 -13.38 8.30 3.10
N GLY A 159 -12.38 9.02 3.61
CA GLY A 159 -12.42 10.45 3.85
C GLY A 159 -11.59 11.18 2.81
N GLN A 160 -12.07 12.34 2.36
CA GLN A 160 -11.35 13.22 1.46
C GLN A 160 -11.32 14.62 2.03
N GLY A 161 -10.25 15.35 1.73
CA GLY A 161 -9.99 16.67 2.26
C GLY A 161 -8.82 17.33 1.56
N ASN A 162 -8.28 18.36 2.21
CA ASN A 162 -7.06 19.02 1.78
C ASN A 162 -6.02 18.93 2.88
N TYR A 163 -4.76 19.10 2.51
CA TYR A 163 -3.67 19.22 3.46
C TYR A 163 -2.79 20.43 3.16
N PHE A 164 -2.06 20.88 4.17
CA PHE A 164 -1.02 21.89 4.02
C PHE A 164 0.15 21.55 4.94
N VAL A 165 1.36 21.80 4.46
CA VAL A 165 2.60 21.56 5.22
C VAL A 165 3.27 22.89 5.52
N ASN A 166 3.47 23.18 6.81
CA ASN A 166 4.26 24.31 7.28
C ASN A 166 5.43 23.81 8.13
N ARG A 167 6.64 23.79 7.53
CA ARG A 167 7.84 23.21 8.14
C ARG A 167 7.56 21.76 8.58
N ASP A 168 7.56 21.50 9.88
CA ASP A 168 7.37 20.17 10.47
C ASP A 168 5.91 19.90 10.90
N TYR A 169 4.97 20.77 10.52
CA TYR A 169 3.56 20.66 10.87
C TYR A 169 2.72 20.37 9.63
N LEU A 170 1.85 19.37 9.77
CA LEU A 170 0.85 18.97 8.79
C LEU A 170 -0.53 19.39 9.31
N THR A 171 -1.24 20.19 8.52
CA THR A 171 -2.65 20.48 8.73
C THR A 171 -3.47 19.64 7.77
N VAL A 172 -4.47 18.91 8.26
CA VAL A 172 -5.45 18.20 7.42
C VAL A 172 -6.84 18.75 7.66
N ILE A 173 -7.57 18.99 6.58
CA ILE A 173 -8.91 19.56 6.57
C ILE A 173 -9.84 18.56 5.91
N MET A 174 -10.60 17.80 6.72
CA MET A 174 -11.66 16.92 6.24
C MET A 174 -13.04 17.40 6.72
N PRO A 175 -14.12 17.14 5.96
CA PRO A 175 -15.48 17.44 6.40
C PRO A 175 -15.77 16.86 7.79
N GLY A 176 -16.31 17.68 8.69
CA GLY A 176 -16.68 17.26 10.05
C GLY A 176 -15.50 17.06 11.02
N THR A 177 -14.27 17.41 10.63
CA THR A 177 -13.10 17.37 11.51
C THR A 177 -12.67 18.77 11.95
N THR A 178 -12.17 18.88 13.17
CA THR A 178 -11.53 20.12 13.64
C THR A 178 -10.13 20.22 13.04
N LEU A 179 -9.79 21.41 12.55
CA LEU A 179 -8.42 21.75 12.15
C LEU A 179 -7.43 21.36 13.25
N ARG A 180 -6.43 20.56 12.89
CA ARG A 180 -5.33 20.20 13.77
C ARG A 180 -4.03 20.31 13.00
N ASP A 181 -3.12 21.09 13.57
CA ASP A 181 -1.72 21.09 13.17
C ASP A 181 -1.03 19.96 13.93
N ILE A 182 -0.51 19.00 13.18
CA ILE A 182 0.09 17.81 13.74
C ILE A 182 1.55 17.81 13.33
N TYR A 183 2.43 17.79 14.32
CA TYR A 183 3.85 17.65 14.06
C TYR A 183 4.13 16.29 13.40
N PHE A 184 4.96 16.27 12.37
CA PHE A 184 5.36 15.05 11.68
C PHE A 184 6.87 15.03 11.42
N LYS A 185 7.41 13.83 11.22
CA LYS A 185 8.78 13.61 10.75
C LYS A 185 8.75 12.76 9.50
N LEU A 186 9.45 13.23 8.48
CA LEU A 186 9.75 12.47 7.27
C LEU A 186 11.19 12.00 7.35
N LYS A 187 11.43 10.74 6.98
CA LYS A 187 12.78 10.19 6.82
C LYS A 187 12.74 9.13 5.72
N GLY A 188 13.14 9.52 4.51
CA GLY A 188 13.02 8.72 3.29
C GLY A 188 11.58 8.26 3.05
N ASP A 189 11.36 6.95 3.13
CA ASP A 189 10.05 6.31 2.97
C ASP A 189 9.37 6.02 4.30
N SER A 190 9.77 6.68 5.38
CA SER A 190 9.10 6.62 6.69
C SER A 190 8.45 7.96 7.04
N LEU A 191 7.19 7.91 7.44
CA LEU A 191 6.41 9.04 7.96
C LEU A 191 5.99 8.74 9.39
N PHE A 192 6.31 9.63 10.31
CA PHE A 192 6.04 9.47 11.74
C PHE A 192 5.30 10.67 12.32
N PHE A 193 4.32 10.41 13.17
CA PHE A 193 3.61 11.38 13.98
C PHE A 193 3.85 11.04 15.45
N PRO A 194 4.33 11.97 16.30
CA PRO A 194 4.49 11.70 17.73
C PRO A 194 3.14 11.42 18.40
N ASP A 195 2.13 12.16 17.99
CA ASP A 195 0.75 11.96 18.40
C ASP A 195 0.01 11.08 17.40
N LYS A 196 -1.07 10.45 17.87
CA LYS A 196 -1.90 9.58 17.04
C LYS A 196 -2.61 10.41 15.96
N PHE A 197 -2.11 10.36 14.73
CA PHE A 197 -2.67 11.05 13.55
C PHE A 197 -3.89 10.35 12.95
N ALA A 198 -3.87 9.01 12.93
CA ALA A 198 -4.94 8.17 12.38
C ALA A 198 -5.43 7.17 13.44
N PRO A 199 -6.68 6.66 13.34
CA PRO A 199 -7.24 5.75 14.34
C PRO A 199 -6.41 4.47 14.58
N PHE A 200 -5.49 4.11 13.68
CA PHE A 200 -4.78 2.84 13.71
C PHE A 200 -3.24 2.94 13.59
N GLY A 201 -2.64 4.14 13.63
CA GLY A 201 -1.18 4.23 13.56
C GLY A 201 -0.61 5.64 13.72
N ASN A 202 0.67 5.67 14.08
CA ASN A 202 1.50 6.88 14.18
C ASN A 202 2.79 6.77 13.34
N ALA A 203 3.00 5.63 12.69
CA ALA A 203 4.14 5.37 11.81
C ALA A 203 3.64 4.73 10.52
N PHE A 204 4.14 5.23 9.40
CA PHE A 204 3.74 4.83 8.06
C PHE A 204 4.97 4.65 7.18
N TYR A 205 4.88 3.76 6.20
CA TYR A 205 5.86 3.61 5.14
C TYR A 205 5.26 4.02 3.80
N ARG A 206 6.09 4.61 2.93
CA ARG A 206 5.67 4.97 1.57
C ARG A 206 5.48 3.69 0.75
N VAL A 207 4.35 3.57 0.08
CA VAL A 207 4.17 2.52 -0.92
C VAL A 207 4.93 2.93 -2.18
N THR A 208 6.02 2.22 -2.46
CA THR A 208 6.71 2.31 -3.73
C THR A 208 6.07 1.31 -4.68
N ASN A 209 5.63 1.77 -5.85
CA ASN A 209 5.21 0.87 -6.93
C ASN A 209 6.47 0.27 -7.56
N GLU A 210 7.22 -0.54 -6.82
CA GLU A 210 8.18 -1.44 -7.43
C GLU A 210 7.36 -2.56 -8.08
N LYS A 211 7.17 -2.42 -9.40
CA LYS A 211 6.77 -3.53 -10.26
C LYS A 211 7.94 -4.52 -10.28
N ASP A 212 7.94 -5.46 -9.34
CA ASP A 212 8.71 -6.71 -9.45
C ASP A 212 8.05 -7.66 -10.45
#